data_AF-A0A956FHT8-F1
#
_entry.id   AF-A0A956FHT8-F1
#
_cell.length_a   1.000
_cell.length_b   1.000
_cell.length_c   1.000
_cell.angle_alpha   90.00
_cell.angle_beta   90.00
_cell.angle_gamma   90.00
#
_symmetry.space_group_name_H-M   'P 1'
#
loop_
_entity.id
_entity.type
_entity.pdbx_description
1 polymer ?
#
loop_
_entity_poly.entity_id
_entity_poly.type
_entity_poly.pdbx_seq_one_letter_code
_entity_poly.pdbx_strand_id
1 'polypeptide(L)'
;MLRLARRLRPVHVALLVALSLPGCGRKGKKGSRKPEGQVSDIEANRYIRRAIRQSSEGVILLPSERANRFYELPRLNEIAQTLRSPAASCFLTRAIETMEPRSDGEPGYQHVPEGQLKARVRIAPSGEVLRAEVLESGFGDEPMEACLTKVLEEQRWPPNKSGNTHYIDVVYWVSLGMQRGLDDPDFATQLRREEVGAGRRAKACLQGRVDAGHYEVRGLNLIDREGGTLVNRIDTGDLPEPIRLCIATALREIRLPRDPDAFVRPIAPRVAFDVQGDGTVSVQGERWLELLEIEERARLAAERRAREGEPEETDAGPLELVDELPAERPGSEVSTGVIAAGGSGRPGEESSPPPEPEPERPALDPASPGLRLDLGGRHDDDEQ
;
A
#
# COMPACT_ATOMS: atom_id res chain seq x y z
N MET A 1 16.84 -37.19 70.77
CA MET A 1 15.94 -36.63 71.80
C MET A 1 15.34 -35.33 71.25
N LEU A 2 14.04 -35.04 71.52
CA LEU A 2 13.43 -33.70 71.79
C LEU A 2 13.89 -32.48 70.92
N ARG A 3 13.06 -31.67 70.22
CA ARG A 3 11.60 -31.32 70.18
C ARG A 3 11.26 -30.88 68.73
N LEU A 4 10.07 -31.01 68.11
CA LEU A 4 8.66 -30.77 68.49
C LEU A 4 8.19 -29.31 68.33
N ALA A 5 7.57 -28.97 67.18
CA ALA A 5 6.36 -28.10 66.97
C ALA A 5 6.20 -27.78 65.46
N ARG A 6 5.14 -28.11 64.69
CA ARG A 6 3.66 -27.90 64.72
C ARG A 6 3.15 -26.50 64.31
N ARG A 7 2.19 -26.51 63.35
CA ARG A 7 1.10 -25.52 63.07
C ARG A 7 1.50 -24.26 62.27
N LEU A 8 0.64 -23.61 61.47
CA LEU A 8 -0.81 -23.81 61.15
C LEU A 8 -1.14 -23.29 59.71
N ARG A 9 -2.37 -23.54 59.21
CA ARG A 9 -2.87 -23.07 57.89
C ARG A 9 -3.60 -21.68 58.00
N PRO A 10 -4.51 -21.28 57.09
CA PRO A 10 -4.38 -20.11 56.22
C PRO A 10 -5.25 -18.92 56.67
N VAL A 11 -5.22 -17.82 55.92
CA VAL A 11 -6.18 -16.70 56.08
C VAL A 11 -6.88 -16.42 54.75
N HIS A 12 -8.21 -16.59 54.74
CA HIS A 12 -9.08 -15.95 53.76
C HIS A 12 -9.35 -14.51 54.20
N VAL A 13 -9.33 -13.56 53.27
CA VAL A 13 -10.08 -12.30 53.40
C VAL A 13 -10.88 -12.13 52.12
N ALA A 14 -12.20 -11.97 52.28
CA ALA A 14 -13.09 -11.51 51.24
C ALA A 14 -13.91 -10.35 51.83
N LEU A 15 -14.00 -9.23 51.11
CA LEU A 15 -15.08 -8.27 51.30
C LEU A 15 -15.32 -7.50 50.00
N LEU A 16 -16.60 -7.39 49.62
CA LEU A 16 -17.08 -6.48 48.58
C LEU A 16 -17.19 -5.05 49.14
N VAL A 17 -17.22 -4.05 48.26
CA VAL A 17 -18.43 -3.26 47.96
C VAL A 17 -18.14 -2.31 46.79
N ALA A 18 -19.14 -2.10 45.94
CA ALA A 18 -19.05 -1.30 44.71
C ALA A 18 -19.39 0.18 44.93
N LEU A 19 -18.97 1.05 44.00
CA LEU A 19 -19.64 2.30 43.60
C LEU A 19 -19.13 2.78 42.23
N SER A 20 -19.81 3.76 41.63
CA SER A 20 -20.09 3.76 40.18
C SER A 20 -19.62 4.99 39.38
N LEU A 21 -19.04 4.74 38.19
CA LEU A 21 -19.09 5.57 36.95
C LEU A 21 -18.44 6.99 37.00
N PRO A 22 -18.14 7.66 35.84
CA PRO A 22 -18.41 7.27 34.45
C PRO A 22 -17.21 7.31 33.46
N GLY A 23 -17.39 6.61 32.33
CA GLY A 23 -17.26 7.23 31.01
C GLY A 23 -15.88 7.60 30.43
N CYS A 24 -15.32 6.71 29.62
CA CYS A 24 -14.86 7.06 28.27
C CYS A 24 -14.99 5.86 27.31
N GLY A 25 -16.22 5.57 26.89
CA GLY A 25 -16.46 4.59 25.83
C GLY A 25 -15.80 5.05 24.53
N ARG A 26 -15.14 4.11 23.83
CA ARG A 26 -14.69 4.30 22.43
C ARG A 26 -15.89 4.72 21.58
N LYS A 27 -16.07 6.03 21.35
CA LYS A 27 -16.96 6.53 20.30
C LYS A 27 -16.46 5.96 18.98
N GLY A 28 -17.32 5.20 18.31
CA GLY A 28 -16.96 4.51 17.08
C GLY A 28 -16.41 5.46 16.01
N LYS A 29 -15.64 4.91 15.08
CA LYS A 29 -15.21 5.60 13.85
C LYS A 29 -16.43 6.29 13.22
N LYS A 30 -16.56 7.61 13.41
CA LYS A 30 -17.32 8.42 12.46
C LYS A 30 -16.57 8.30 11.15
N GLY A 31 -17.14 7.56 10.21
CA GLY A 31 -16.66 7.54 8.84
C GLY A 31 -16.50 8.98 8.34
N SER A 32 -15.53 9.18 7.47
CA SER A 32 -15.20 10.48 6.87
C SER A 32 -16.40 11.04 6.12
N ARG A 33 -17.31 11.74 6.82
CA ARG A 33 -18.40 12.46 6.18
C ARG A 33 -17.76 13.67 5.50
N LYS A 34 -17.51 13.53 4.20
CA LYS A 34 -17.08 14.62 3.31
C LYS A 34 -18.12 15.75 3.44
N PRO A 35 -17.72 17.03 3.32
CA PRO A 35 -18.68 18.12 3.36
C PRO A 35 -19.67 17.98 2.19
N GLU A 36 -20.96 18.09 2.51
CA GLU A 36 -22.08 18.13 1.57
C GLU A 36 -22.47 19.62 1.39
N GLY A 37 -22.43 20.17 0.17
CA GLY A 37 -22.81 21.57 -0.13
C GLY A 37 -21.72 22.42 -0.79
N GLN A 38 -21.96 23.74 -0.90
CA GLN A 38 -20.93 24.72 -1.30
C GLN A 38 -19.90 24.84 -0.17
N VAL A 39 -18.77 24.14 -0.35
CA VAL A 39 -17.65 24.13 0.59
C VAL A 39 -16.88 25.44 0.45
N SER A 40 -16.60 26.14 1.55
CA SER A 40 -15.73 27.32 1.50
C SER A 40 -14.31 26.94 1.08
N ASP A 41 -13.59 27.80 0.37
CA ASP A 41 -12.22 27.51 -0.10
C ASP A 41 -11.29 27.06 1.04
N ILE A 42 -11.47 27.63 2.24
CA ILE A 42 -10.73 27.28 3.46
C ILE A 42 -10.98 25.82 3.88
N GLU A 43 -12.22 25.33 3.75
CA GLU A 43 -12.59 23.95 4.07
C GLU A 43 -12.15 22.96 2.98
N ALA A 44 -12.21 23.35 1.71
CA ALA A 44 -11.66 22.57 0.61
C ALA A 44 -10.14 22.37 0.79
N ASN A 45 -9.41 23.45 1.08
CA ASN A 45 -7.98 23.41 1.39
C ASN A 45 -7.65 22.58 2.63
N ARG A 46 -8.49 22.66 3.69
CA ARG A 46 -8.34 21.83 4.89
C ARG A 46 -8.60 20.34 4.59
N TYR A 47 -9.52 20.03 3.68
CA TYR A 47 -9.79 18.66 3.23
C TYR A 47 -8.60 18.11 2.41
N ILE A 48 -8.08 18.88 1.45
CA ILE A 48 -6.90 18.53 0.63
C ILE A 48 -5.68 18.29 1.54
N ARG A 49 -5.33 19.26 2.40
CA ARG A 49 -4.22 19.12 3.37
C ARG A 49 -4.39 17.93 4.32
N ARG A 50 -5.62 17.49 4.62
CA ARG A 50 -5.88 16.28 5.40
C ARG A 50 -5.71 15.00 4.56
N ALA A 51 -6.18 14.99 3.32
CA ALA A 51 -6.05 13.86 2.41
C ALA A 51 -4.57 13.54 2.09
N ILE A 52 -3.76 14.57 1.81
CA ILE A 52 -2.31 14.45 1.59
C ILE A 52 -1.62 13.83 2.81
N ARG A 53 -1.98 14.25 4.04
CA ARG A 53 -1.42 13.67 5.29
C ARG A 53 -1.91 12.25 5.58
N GLN A 54 -2.89 11.73 4.85
CA GLN A 54 -3.55 10.44 5.11
C GLN A 54 -3.28 9.39 4.02
N SER A 55 -2.69 9.78 2.89
CA SER A 55 -2.41 8.90 1.76
C SER A 55 -1.14 9.36 1.05
N SER A 56 -0.20 8.45 0.82
CA SER A 56 1.03 8.72 0.07
C SER A 56 0.80 9.10 -1.39
N GLU A 57 -0.35 8.74 -1.98
CA GLU A 57 -0.77 9.15 -3.33
C GLU A 57 -2.27 9.49 -3.36
N GLY A 58 -2.68 10.39 -4.27
CA GLY A 58 -4.09 10.53 -4.61
C GLY A 58 -4.41 11.64 -5.61
N VAL A 59 -5.69 11.64 -6.05
CA VAL A 59 -6.30 12.64 -6.93
C VAL A 59 -7.57 13.19 -6.27
N ILE A 60 -7.75 14.51 -6.27
CA ILE A 60 -8.98 15.22 -5.91
C ILE A 60 -9.41 16.09 -7.09
N LEU A 61 -10.72 16.09 -7.38
CA LEU A 61 -11.34 16.96 -8.38
C LEU A 61 -12.16 18.05 -7.70
N LEU A 62 -11.93 19.30 -8.09
CA LEU A 62 -12.62 20.49 -7.60
C LEU A 62 -13.39 21.11 -8.79
N PRO A 63 -14.68 20.78 -8.96
CA PRO A 63 -15.46 21.33 -10.06
C PRO A 63 -15.74 22.82 -9.85
N SER A 64 -15.63 23.61 -10.92
CA SER A 64 -16.20 24.97 -10.94
C SER A 64 -17.70 24.95 -10.62
N GLU A 65 -18.27 26.07 -10.17
CA GLU A 65 -19.72 26.18 -9.91
C GLU A 65 -20.58 25.75 -11.10
N ARG A 66 -20.10 26.00 -12.34
CA ARG A 66 -20.75 25.53 -13.56
C ARG A 66 -20.64 24.01 -13.70
N ALA A 67 -19.45 23.44 -13.52
CA ALA A 67 -19.23 21.99 -13.59
C ALA A 67 -20.00 21.22 -12.50
N ASN A 68 -20.15 21.79 -11.30
CA ASN A 68 -20.87 21.19 -10.17
C ASN A 68 -22.38 20.98 -10.44
N ARG A 69 -22.95 21.65 -11.45
CA ARG A 69 -24.33 21.43 -11.92
C ARG A 69 -24.46 20.27 -12.92
N PHE A 70 -23.34 19.74 -13.44
CA PHE A 70 -23.32 18.72 -14.49
C PHE A 70 -22.68 17.42 -14.06
N TYR A 71 -21.75 17.45 -13.09
CA TYR A 71 -21.12 16.25 -12.56
C TYR A 71 -21.55 15.99 -11.12
N GLU A 72 -22.24 14.87 -10.93
CA GLU A 72 -22.49 14.32 -9.60
C GLU A 72 -21.18 13.86 -8.96
N LEU A 73 -21.08 14.02 -7.64
CA LEU A 73 -19.89 13.61 -6.87
C LEU A 73 -19.46 12.15 -7.13
N PRO A 74 -20.33 11.13 -7.23
CA PRO A 74 -19.90 9.77 -7.56
C PRO A 74 -19.13 9.70 -8.87
N ARG A 75 -19.59 10.39 -9.91
CA ARG A 75 -18.95 10.41 -11.24
C ARG A 75 -17.60 11.11 -11.22
N LEU A 76 -17.44 12.17 -10.42
CA LEU A 76 -16.13 12.77 -10.19
C LEU A 76 -15.18 11.85 -9.41
N ASN A 77 -15.67 11.09 -8.42
CA ASN A 77 -14.82 10.11 -7.72
C ASN A 77 -14.39 8.97 -8.66
N GLU A 78 -15.24 8.52 -9.60
CA GLU A 78 -14.85 7.55 -10.64
C GLU A 78 -13.71 8.10 -11.52
N ILE A 79 -13.85 9.32 -12.05
CA ILE A 79 -12.82 9.96 -12.88
C ILE A 79 -11.51 10.17 -12.09
N ALA A 80 -11.62 10.56 -10.82
CA ALA A 80 -10.47 10.67 -9.94
C ALA A 80 -9.75 9.32 -9.79
N GLN A 81 -10.47 8.21 -9.61
CA GLN A 81 -9.85 6.87 -9.55
C GLN A 81 -9.24 6.45 -10.90
N THR A 82 -9.87 6.77 -12.04
CA THR A 82 -9.27 6.43 -13.35
C THR A 82 -7.98 7.21 -13.63
N LEU A 83 -7.87 8.45 -13.14
CA LEU A 83 -6.65 9.27 -13.27
C LEU A 83 -5.46 8.78 -12.44
N ARG A 84 -5.70 8.05 -11.33
CA ARG A 84 -4.62 7.57 -10.44
C ARG A 84 -3.63 6.64 -11.15
N SER A 85 -4.12 5.72 -11.98
CA SER A 85 -3.26 4.74 -12.68
C SER A 85 -2.26 5.40 -13.66
N PRO A 86 -2.68 6.24 -14.63
CA PRO A 86 -1.73 6.92 -15.51
C PRO A 86 -0.86 7.95 -14.77
N ALA A 87 -1.37 8.67 -13.76
CA ALA A 87 -0.56 9.57 -12.94
C ALA A 87 0.52 8.82 -12.12
N ALA A 88 0.16 7.68 -11.52
CA ALA A 88 1.09 6.75 -10.88
C ALA A 88 2.16 6.23 -11.86
N SER A 89 1.81 5.99 -13.13
CA SER A 89 2.78 5.58 -14.16
C SER A 89 3.81 6.68 -14.45
N CYS A 90 3.41 7.97 -14.42
CA CYS A 90 4.37 9.08 -14.50
C CYS A 90 5.37 9.02 -13.33
N PHE A 91 4.86 8.89 -12.10
CA PHE A 91 5.72 8.76 -10.91
C PHE A 91 6.67 7.57 -11.01
N LEU A 92 6.17 6.36 -11.33
CA LEU A 92 7.00 5.15 -11.41
C LEU A 92 8.09 5.25 -12.48
N THR A 93 7.80 5.87 -13.62
CA THR A 93 8.77 6.05 -14.71
C THR A 93 9.86 7.03 -14.30
N ARG A 94 9.49 8.19 -13.74
CA ARG A 94 10.47 9.16 -13.26
C ARG A 94 11.27 8.63 -12.07
N ALA A 95 10.61 7.95 -11.14
CA ALA A 95 11.23 7.38 -9.95
C ALA A 95 12.32 6.36 -10.30
N ILE A 96 12.08 5.48 -11.29
CA ILE A 96 13.10 4.51 -11.70
C ILE A 96 14.25 5.17 -12.49
N GLU A 97 14.02 6.32 -13.11
CA GLU A 97 15.03 7.08 -13.85
C GLU A 97 15.89 7.95 -12.93
N THR A 98 15.29 8.66 -11.96
CA THR A 98 15.97 9.69 -11.15
C THR A 98 16.41 9.22 -9.78
N MET A 99 15.75 8.24 -9.16
CA MET A 99 16.07 7.88 -7.78
C MET A 99 17.41 7.16 -7.65
N GLU A 100 18.12 7.53 -6.60
CA GLU A 100 19.39 6.96 -6.17
C GLU A 100 19.36 6.77 -4.65
N PRO A 101 20.01 5.73 -4.09
CA PRO A 101 20.29 5.66 -2.66
C PRO A 101 21.12 6.89 -2.24
N ARG A 102 20.87 7.43 -1.04
CA ARG A 102 21.66 8.59 -0.55
C ARG A 102 23.13 8.22 -0.40
N SER A 103 24.03 9.14 -0.74
CA SER A 103 25.48 8.96 -0.63
C SER A 103 26.08 9.36 0.72
N ASP A 104 25.30 10.00 1.60
CA ASP A 104 25.70 10.46 2.93
C ASP A 104 25.74 9.35 4.00
N GLY A 105 25.20 8.16 3.67
CA GLY A 105 25.10 7.02 4.58
C GLY A 105 23.82 6.96 5.40
N GLU A 106 22.93 7.96 5.28
CA GLU A 106 21.61 7.94 5.90
C GLU A 106 20.65 7.03 5.11
N PRO A 107 19.72 6.32 5.77
CA PRO A 107 18.77 5.46 5.08
C PRO A 107 17.78 6.30 4.26
N GLY A 108 17.71 6.04 2.96
CA GLY A 108 16.72 6.66 2.08
C GLY A 108 17.21 6.84 0.65
N TYR A 109 16.50 7.70 -0.08
CA TYR A 109 16.75 7.99 -1.49
C TYR A 109 16.80 9.49 -1.73
N GLN A 110 17.63 9.90 -2.69
CA GLN A 110 17.70 11.24 -3.24
C GLN A 110 17.00 11.30 -4.61
N HIS A 111 16.72 12.51 -5.09
CA HIS A 111 16.09 12.77 -6.39
C HIS A 111 14.75 12.02 -6.61
N VAL A 112 13.98 11.86 -5.54
CA VAL A 112 12.62 11.31 -5.59
C VAL A 112 11.69 12.32 -6.28
N PRO A 113 10.94 11.94 -7.34
CA PRO A 113 10.02 12.84 -8.04
C PRO A 113 8.68 12.94 -7.29
N GLU A 114 8.75 13.22 -5.99
CA GLU A 114 7.58 13.48 -5.16
C GLU A 114 7.17 14.96 -5.20
N GLY A 115 5.92 15.22 -4.80
CA GLY A 115 5.35 16.55 -4.87
C GLY A 115 3.83 16.53 -5.07
N GLN A 116 3.33 17.66 -5.51
CA GLN A 116 1.90 17.90 -5.75
C GLN A 116 1.71 18.81 -6.96
N LEU A 117 0.62 18.62 -7.68
CA LEU A 117 0.24 19.43 -8.84
C LEU A 117 -1.20 19.90 -8.67
N LYS A 118 -1.44 21.19 -8.84
CA LYS A 118 -2.78 21.75 -9.07
C LYS A 118 -2.86 22.25 -10.50
N ALA A 119 -3.66 21.59 -11.32
CA ALA A 119 -3.85 21.93 -12.72
C ALA A 119 -5.33 22.23 -13.02
N ARG A 120 -5.59 23.21 -13.90
CA ARG A 120 -6.92 23.54 -14.39
C ARG A 120 -7.15 22.85 -15.73
N VAL A 121 -8.15 21.98 -15.79
CA VAL A 121 -8.55 21.28 -17.00
C VAL A 121 -9.78 21.98 -17.60
N ARG A 122 -9.67 22.47 -18.83
CA ARG A 122 -10.79 23.04 -19.60
C ARG A 122 -11.42 21.97 -20.48
N ILE A 123 -12.73 21.79 -20.35
CA ILE A 123 -13.46 20.66 -20.94
C ILE A 123 -14.50 21.18 -21.93
N ALA A 124 -14.51 20.57 -23.12
CA ALA A 124 -15.47 20.81 -24.19
C ALA A 124 -16.85 20.19 -23.86
N PRO A 125 -17.94 20.63 -24.52
CA PRO A 125 -19.24 19.97 -24.40
C PRO A 125 -19.22 18.48 -24.78
N SER A 126 -18.32 18.08 -25.71
CA SER A 126 -18.06 16.69 -26.09
C SER A 126 -17.44 15.82 -25.00
N GLY A 127 -16.95 16.42 -23.91
CA GLY A 127 -16.19 15.72 -22.87
C GLY A 127 -14.68 15.61 -23.18
N GLU A 128 -14.21 16.18 -24.28
CA GLU A 128 -12.78 16.26 -24.59
C GLU A 128 -12.11 17.40 -23.82
N VAL A 129 -10.85 17.23 -23.44
CA VAL A 129 -10.05 18.31 -22.85
C VAL A 129 -9.53 19.22 -23.95
N LEU A 130 -9.78 20.51 -23.79
CA LEU A 130 -9.33 21.58 -24.69
C LEU A 130 -7.93 22.08 -24.33
N ARG A 131 -7.58 22.04 -23.03
CA ARG A 131 -6.30 22.45 -22.47
C ARG A 131 -6.20 22.00 -21.00
N ALA A 132 -5.04 21.51 -20.59
CA ALA A 132 -4.62 21.52 -19.19
C ALA A 132 -3.66 22.70 -18.94
N GLU A 133 -3.76 23.34 -17.77
CA GLU A 133 -2.91 24.46 -17.38
C GLU A 133 -2.47 24.27 -15.92
N VAL A 134 -1.17 24.14 -15.68
CA VAL A 134 -0.62 24.07 -14.33
C VAL A 134 -0.84 25.43 -13.64
N LEU A 135 -1.53 25.43 -12.51
CA LEU A 135 -1.74 26.61 -11.67
C LEU A 135 -0.66 26.72 -10.59
N GLU A 136 -0.22 25.58 -10.06
CA GLU A 136 0.73 25.46 -8.97
C GLU A 136 1.35 24.06 -9.00
N SER A 137 2.65 23.97 -8.76
CA SER A 137 3.37 22.71 -8.63
C SER A 137 4.35 22.79 -7.46
N GLY A 138 4.51 21.66 -6.77
CA GLY A 138 5.57 21.40 -5.81
C GLY A 138 6.43 20.20 -6.20
N PHE A 139 6.44 19.81 -7.50
CA PHE A 139 7.40 18.84 -8.02
C PHE A 139 8.73 19.54 -8.32
N GLY A 140 9.85 18.89 -7.97
CA GLY A 140 11.19 19.34 -8.38
C GLY A 140 11.63 18.82 -9.75
N ASP A 141 10.79 18.02 -10.43
CA ASP A 141 11.09 17.32 -11.67
C ASP A 141 10.16 17.78 -12.80
N GLU A 142 10.64 18.66 -13.69
CA GLU A 142 9.83 19.21 -14.81
C GLU A 142 9.20 18.11 -15.71
N PRO A 143 9.89 16.99 -16.05
CA PRO A 143 9.29 15.91 -16.83
C PRO A 143 8.10 15.23 -16.14
N MET A 144 8.05 15.20 -14.80
CA MET A 144 6.88 14.73 -14.05
C MET A 144 5.65 15.61 -14.31
N GLU A 145 5.80 16.93 -14.28
CA GLU A 145 4.72 17.88 -14.59
C GLU A 145 4.23 17.74 -16.05
N ALA A 146 5.16 17.59 -16.99
CA ALA A 146 4.85 17.38 -18.40
C ALA A 146 4.06 16.07 -18.62
N CYS A 147 4.48 14.99 -17.95
CA CYS A 147 3.77 13.71 -17.99
C CYS A 147 2.36 13.82 -17.42
N LEU A 148 2.21 14.42 -16.23
CA LEU A 148 0.89 14.64 -15.61
C LEU A 148 -0.01 15.53 -16.48
N THR A 149 0.53 16.59 -17.08
CA THR A 149 -0.23 17.47 -17.98
C THR A 149 -0.77 16.69 -19.18
N LYS A 150 0.06 15.86 -19.82
CA LYS A 150 -0.36 14.97 -20.91
C LYS A 150 -1.46 13.99 -20.47
N VAL A 151 -1.34 13.37 -19.29
CA VAL A 151 -2.38 12.49 -18.73
C VAL A 151 -3.71 13.21 -18.56
N LEU A 152 -3.70 14.49 -18.14
CA LEU A 152 -4.90 15.30 -18.01
C LEU A 152 -5.51 15.69 -19.37
N GLU A 153 -4.70 15.88 -20.41
CA GLU A 153 -5.17 16.18 -21.77
C GLU A 153 -5.76 14.96 -22.49
N GLU A 154 -5.22 13.77 -22.24
CA GLU A 154 -5.75 12.50 -22.78
C GLU A 154 -7.03 12.04 -22.05
N GLN A 155 -7.32 12.54 -20.84
CA GLN A 155 -8.50 12.17 -20.07
C GLN A 155 -9.82 12.51 -20.79
N ARG A 156 -10.72 11.52 -20.88
CA ARG A 156 -12.09 11.73 -21.37
C ARG A 156 -13.05 12.01 -20.21
N TRP A 157 -13.84 13.06 -20.35
CA TRP A 157 -14.88 13.46 -19.39
C TRP A 157 -16.26 13.09 -19.93
N PRO A 158 -17.29 12.92 -19.07
CA PRO A 158 -18.64 12.76 -19.56
C PRO A 158 -19.10 14.03 -20.30
N PRO A 159 -19.73 13.90 -21.49
CA PRO A 159 -20.19 15.04 -22.26
C PRO A 159 -21.29 15.79 -21.52
N ASN A 160 -21.34 17.12 -21.68
CA ASN A 160 -22.41 17.93 -21.13
C ASN A 160 -23.49 18.23 -22.18
N LYS A 161 -24.75 18.32 -21.73
CA LYS A 161 -25.89 18.64 -22.61
C LYS A 161 -26.14 20.15 -22.75
N SER A 162 -25.33 20.99 -22.09
CA SER A 162 -25.54 22.43 -22.04
C SER A 162 -24.82 23.21 -23.15
N GLY A 163 -23.92 22.56 -23.90
CA GLY A 163 -23.19 23.19 -25.01
C GLY A 163 -22.10 24.17 -24.56
N ASN A 164 -21.89 24.34 -23.24
CA ASN A 164 -20.94 25.29 -22.69
C ASN A 164 -19.63 24.60 -22.26
N THR A 165 -18.50 25.28 -22.45
CA THR A 165 -17.23 24.86 -21.83
C THR A 165 -17.23 25.16 -20.34
N HIS A 166 -16.60 24.29 -19.56
CA HIS A 166 -16.40 24.48 -18.12
C HIS A 166 -14.98 24.06 -17.73
N TYR A 167 -14.59 24.32 -16.48
CA TYR A 167 -13.30 23.89 -15.95
C TYR A 167 -13.46 23.09 -14.66
N ILE A 168 -12.48 22.24 -14.41
CA ILE A 168 -12.30 21.47 -13.18
C ILE A 168 -10.84 21.63 -12.77
N ASP A 169 -10.61 22.00 -11.52
CA ASP A 169 -9.26 22.03 -10.96
C ASP A 169 -8.95 20.63 -10.41
N VAL A 170 -7.85 20.05 -10.86
CA VAL A 170 -7.36 18.73 -10.49
C VAL A 170 -6.18 18.91 -9.56
N VAL A 171 -6.24 18.25 -8.40
CA VAL A 171 -5.14 18.21 -7.43
C VAL A 171 -4.63 16.78 -7.37
N TYR A 172 -3.38 16.57 -7.78
CA TYR A 172 -2.64 15.31 -7.64
C TYR A 172 -1.53 15.47 -6.60
N TRP A 173 -1.25 14.42 -5.84
CA TRP A 173 -0.07 14.35 -4.98
C TRP A 173 0.50 12.94 -4.97
N VAL A 174 1.82 12.84 -4.81
CA VAL A 174 2.54 11.59 -4.61
C VAL A 174 3.78 11.80 -3.76
N SER A 175 4.04 10.86 -2.87
CA SER A 175 5.21 10.75 -2.02
C SER A 175 5.50 9.28 -1.75
N LEU A 176 6.71 8.97 -1.28
CA LEU A 176 7.03 7.61 -0.82
C LEU A 176 6.30 7.23 0.49
N GLY A 177 5.81 8.24 1.23
CA GLY A 177 5.20 8.06 2.54
C GLY A 177 6.21 7.60 3.61
N MET A 178 5.71 7.26 4.80
CA MET A 178 6.55 6.63 5.82
C MET A 178 6.67 5.14 5.52
N GLN A 179 7.84 4.71 5.03
CA GLN A 179 8.13 3.31 4.78
C GLN A 179 8.32 2.58 6.11
N ARG A 180 7.35 1.76 6.52
CA ARG A 180 7.43 1.05 7.79
C ARG A 180 8.46 -0.07 7.72
N GLY A 181 9.29 -0.15 8.74
CA GLY A 181 10.21 -1.25 8.95
C GLY A 181 11.48 -1.22 8.11
N LEU A 182 11.85 -0.10 7.47
CA LEU A 182 13.21 0.02 6.90
C LEU A 182 14.30 -0.26 7.95
N ASP A 183 14.09 0.23 9.17
CA ASP A 183 14.99 0.03 10.33
C ASP A 183 14.70 -1.26 11.12
N ASP A 184 13.76 -2.09 10.66
CA ASP A 184 13.40 -3.34 11.35
C ASP A 184 14.40 -4.46 11.00
N PRO A 185 15.09 -5.06 11.98
CA PRO A 185 16.03 -6.16 11.71
C PRO A 185 15.36 -7.37 11.05
N ASP A 186 14.06 -7.61 11.27
CA ASP A 186 13.33 -8.70 10.61
C ASP A 186 13.11 -8.38 9.12
N PHE A 187 12.84 -7.12 8.78
CA PHE A 187 12.74 -6.66 7.40
C PHE A 187 14.10 -6.75 6.67
N ALA A 188 15.18 -6.28 7.30
CA ALA A 188 16.53 -6.38 6.74
C ALA A 188 16.94 -7.86 6.52
N THR A 189 16.57 -8.75 7.44
CA THR A 189 16.80 -10.20 7.31
C THR A 189 15.99 -10.81 6.16
N GLN A 190 14.71 -10.43 6.03
CA GLN A 190 13.86 -10.91 4.94
C GLN A 190 14.29 -10.36 3.57
N LEU A 191 14.68 -9.08 3.47
CA LEU A 191 15.25 -8.51 2.25
C LEU A 191 16.50 -9.28 1.83
N ARG A 192 17.44 -9.52 2.76
CA ARG A 192 18.64 -10.31 2.49
C ARG A 192 18.33 -11.75 2.06
N ARG A 193 17.29 -12.38 2.64
CA ARG A 193 16.79 -13.71 2.23
C ARG A 193 16.36 -13.70 0.76
N GLU A 194 15.59 -12.69 0.37
CA GLU A 194 15.10 -12.52 -1.00
C GLU A 194 16.21 -12.15 -2.00
N GLU A 195 17.14 -11.28 -1.63
CA GLU A 195 18.32 -10.91 -2.43
C GLU A 195 19.19 -12.13 -2.75
N VAL A 196 19.58 -12.90 -1.73
CA VAL A 196 20.38 -14.12 -1.93
C VAL A 196 19.58 -15.17 -2.72
N GLY A 197 18.27 -15.29 -2.47
CA GLY A 197 17.38 -16.15 -3.23
C GLY A 197 17.29 -15.77 -4.72
N ALA A 198 17.18 -14.49 -5.03
CA ALA A 198 17.21 -13.95 -6.39
C ALA A 198 18.59 -14.15 -7.03
N GLY A 199 19.67 -13.98 -6.28
CA GLY A 199 21.03 -14.31 -6.70
C GLY A 199 21.18 -15.77 -7.12
N ARG A 200 20.67 -16.73 -6.31
CA ARG A 200 20.66 -18.16 -6.65
C ARG A 200 19.96 -18.43 -7.99
N ARG A 201 18.82 -17.78 -8.25
CA ARG A 201 18.10 -17.87 -9.54
C ARG A 201 18.88 -17.22 -10.68
N ALA A 202 19.57 -16.11 -10.42
CA ALA A 202 20.37 -15.37 -11.40
C ALA A 202 21.69 -16.06 -11.80
N LYS A 203 22.17 -17.10 -11.10
CA LYS A 203 23.42 -17.82 -11.45
C LYS A 203 23.49 -18.26 -12.91
N ALA A 204 22.38 -18.77 -13.45
CA ALA A 204 22.27 -19.21 -14.85
C ALA A 204 22.44 -18.07 -15.88
N CYS A 205 22.32 -16.80 -15.45
CA CYS A 205 22.60 -15.65 -16.31
C CYS A 205 24.09 -15.45 -16.58
N LEU A 206 24.96 -15.89 -15.64
CA LEU A 206 26.41 -15.67 -15.67
C LEU A 206 27.20 -16.93 -16.05
N GLN A 207 26.71 -18.11 -15.67
CA GLN A 207 27.41 -19.39 -15.85
C GLN A 207 27.79 -19.64 -17.32
N GLY A 208 29.10 -19.70 -17.59
CA GLY A 208 29.66 -19.88 -18.94
C GLY A 208 29.40 -18.72 -19.91
N ARG A 209 28.99 -17.54 -19.41
CA ARG A 209 28.63 -16.36 -20.21
C ARG A 209 29.46 -15.11 -19.89
N VAL A 210 30.26 -15.15 -18.83
CA VAL A 210 31.22 -14.11 -18.43
C VAL A 210 32.55 -14.74 -18.05
N ASP A 211 33.62 -13.93 -18.06
CA ASP A 211 34.93 -14.34 -17.58
C ASP A 211 34.97 -14.51 -16.06
N ALA A 212 35.97 -15.23 -15.55
CA ALA A 212 36.17 -15.40 -14.12
C ALA A 212 36.46 -14.06 -13.43
N GLY A 213 35.80 -13.80 -12.30
CA GLY A 213 35.86 -12.52 -11.61
C GLY A 213 34.79 -12.35 -10.54
N HIS A 214 34.85 -11.21 -9.85
CA HIS A 214 33.86 -10.79 -8.87
C HIS A 214 32.93 -9.75 -9.53
N TYR A 215 31.63 -10.00 -9.49
CA TYR A 215 30.61 -9.13 -10.10
C TYR A 215 29.63 -8.66 -9.02
N GLU A 216 29.64 -7.35 -8.75
CA GLU A 216 28.66 -6.74 -7.86
C GLU A 216 27.50 -6.16 -8.67
N VAL A 217 26.30 -6.69 -8.41
CA VAL A 217 25.05 -6.25 -9.01
C VAL A 217 24.31 -5.38 -8.02
N ARG A 218 24.03 -4.13 -8.41
CA ARG A 218 23.13 -3.23 -7.68
C ARG A 218 21.88 -2.97 -8.51
N GLY A 219 20.86 -2.42 -7.88
CA GLY A 219 19.72 -1.89 -8.60
C GLY A 219 18.78 -1.10 -7.71
N LEU A 220 17.64 -0.77 -8.28
CA LEU A 220 16.49 -0.16 -7.64
C LEU A 220 15.27 -0.98 -8.06
N ASN A 221 14.51 -1.50 -7.09
CA ASN A 221 13.19 -2.07 -7.33
C ASN A 221 12.14 -1.18 -6.65
N LEU A 222 11.09 -0.82 -7.37
CA LEU A 222 9.91 -0.16 -6.80
C LEU A 222 8.85 -1.22 -6.48
N ILE A 223 8.65 -1.49 -5.19
CA ILE A 223 7.75 -2.55 -4.68
C ILE A 223 6.38 -1.97 -4.35
N ASP A 224 5.31 -2.67 -4.70
CA ASP A 224 3.94 -2.28 -4.36
C ASP A 224 3.55 -2.57 -2.90
N ARG A 225 2.33 -2.15 -2.58
CA ARG A 225 1.63 -2.40 -1.32
C ARG A 225 1.52 -3.88 -0.95
N GLU A 226 1.42 -4.76 -1.94
CA GLU A 226 1.24 -6.21 -1.77
C GLU A 226 2.57 -6.99 -1.72
N GLY A 227 3.71 -6.31 -1.94
CA GLY A 227 5.05 -6.88 -1.86
C GLY A 227 5.67 -7.30 -3.19
N GLY A 228 5.10 -6.92 -4.34
CA GLY A 228 5.62 -7.23 -5.67
C GLY A 228 6.36 -6.09 -6.35
N THR A 229 7.43 -6.40 -7.09
CA THR A 229 8.14 -5.41 -7.91
C THR A 229 7.30 -4.93 -9.10
N LEU A 230 6.94 -3.65 -9.10
CA LEU A 230 6.27 -2.97 -10.22
C LEU A 230 7.24 -2.81 -11.39
N VAL A 231 8.34 -2.12 -11.12
CA VAL A 231 9.41 -1.77 -12.06
C VAL A 231 10.77 -1.87 -11.36
N ASN A 232 11.82 -2.20 -12.11
CA ASN A 232 13.19 -2.21 -11.62
C ASN A 232 14.22 -1.72 -12.65
N ARG A 233 15.32 -1.15 -12.14
CA ARG A 233 16.53 -0.77 -12.88
C ARG A 233 17.71 -1.48 -12.24
N ILE A 234 18.54 -2.13 -13.04
CA ILE A 234 19.73 -2.84 -12.56
C ILE A 234 20.99 -2.13 -13.04
N ASP A 235 21.78 -1.67 -12.08
CA ASP A 235 23.01 -0.92 -12.25
C ASP A 235 24.16 -1.91 -12.12
N THR A 236 24.67 -2.35 -13.28
CA THR A 236 25.47 -3.59 -13.42
C THR A 236 26.85 -3.40 -14.03
N GLY A 237 27.27 -2.14 -14.16
CA GLY A 237 28.57 -1.77 -14.73
C GLY A 237 28.80 -2.40 -16.09
N ASP A 238 29.86 -3.20 -16.18
CA ASP A 238 30.43 -3.72 -17.42
C ASP A 238 29.75 -5.00 -17.95
N LEU A 239 28.70 -5.52 -17.29
CA LEU A 239 28.02 -6.72 -17.75
C LEU A 239 27.26 -6.50 -19.08
N PRO A 240 27.36 -7.42 -20.07
CA PRO A 240 26.60 -7.34 -21.32
C PRO A 240 25.08 -7.28 -21.11
N GLU A 241 24.37 -6.48 -21.92
CA GLU A 241 22.92 -6.27 -21.82
C GLU A 241 22.07 -7.57 -21.71
N PRO A 242 22.34 -8.65 -22.47
CA PRO A 242 21.57 -9.91 -22.34
C PRO A 242 21.79 -10.65 -21.02
N ILE A 243 22.79 -10.26 -20.23
CA ILE A 243 23.04 -10.75 -18.87
C ILE A 243 22.36 -9.82 -17.87
N ARG A 244 22.48 -8.50 -18.06
CA ARG A 244 21.78 -7.48 -17.26
C ARG A 244 20.27 -7.72 -17.21
N LEU A 245 19.62 -7.93 -18.36
CA LEU A 245 18.19 -8.22 -18.45
C LEU A 245 17.78 -9.55 -17.78
N CYS A 246 18.65 -10.56 -17.84
CA CYS A 246 18.43 -11.86 -17.20
C CYS A 246 18.47 -11.72 -15.66
N ILE A 247 19.47 -11.01 -15.15
CA ILE A 247 19.62 -10.70 -13.72
C ILE A 247 18.47 -9.80 -13.24
N ALA A 248 18.07 -8.80 -14.03
CA ALA A 248 16.91 -7.96 -13.75
C ALA A 248 15.60 -8.75 -13.64
N THR A 249 15.43 -9.81 -14.43
CA THR A 249 14.28 -10.70 -14.32
C THR A 249 14.28 -11.43 -12.97
N ALA A 250 15.41 -12.00 -12.55
CA ALA A 250 15.52 -12.69 -11.26
C ALA A 250 15.36 -11.75 -10.04
N LEU A 251 15.90 -10.53 -10.11
CA LEU A 251 15.76 -9.50 -9.07
C LEU A 251 14.34 -8.93 -9.00
N ARG A 252 13.58 -8.91 -10.10
CA ARG A 252 12.16 -8.51 -10.10
C ARG A 252 11.29 -9.45 -9.27
N GLU A 253 11.70 -10.72 -9.13
CA GLU A 253 10.96 -11.73 -8.37
C GLU A 253 11.10 -11.60 -6.84
N ILE A 254 11.91 -10.67 -6.32
CA ILE A 254 11.99 -10.35 -4.88
C ILE A 254 10.59 -10.04 -4.33
N ARG A 255 10.20 -10.67 -3.21
CA ARG A 255 8.91 -10.46 -2.54
C ARG A 255 9.06 -9.99 -1.10
N LEU A 256 8.50 -8.83 -0.79
CA LEU A 256 8.48 -8.28 0.56
C LEU A 256 7.14 -8.53 1.26
N PRO A 257 7.07 -8.43 2.59
CA PRO A 257 5.80 -8.41 3.31
C PRO A 257 4.89 -7.27 2.82
N ARG A 258 3.57 -7.49 2.91
CA ARG A 258 2.55 -6.48 2.61
C ARG A 258 2.66 -5.28 3.55
N ASP A 259 2.66 -4.07 3.01
CA ASP A 259 2.51 -2.83 3.79
C ASP A 259 1.31 -2.04 3.24
N PRO A 260 0.14 -2.03 3.92
CA PRO A 260 -1.09 -1.45 3.39
C PRO A 260 -1.07 0.08 3.27
N ASP A 261 -0.15 0.77 3.95
CA ASP A 261 -0.09 2.23 4.01
C ASP A 261 0.93 2.83 3.03
N ALA A 262 1.78 1.98 2.41
CA ALA A 262 2.70 2.40 1.37
C ALA A 262 2.07 2.33 -0.04
N PHE A 263 2.25 3.39 -0.83
CA PHE A 263 1.93 3.38 -2.26
C PHE A 263 3.01 2.63 -3.06
N VAL A 264 4.27 3.02 -2.87
CA VAL A 264 5.46 2.41 -3.47
C VAL A 264 6.58 2.38 -2.42
N ARG A 265 7.32 1.27 -2.34
CA ARG A 265 8.48 1.08 -1.46
C ARG A 265 9.73 0.82 -2.31
N PRO A 266 10.65 1.78 -2.46
CA PRO A 266 11.94 1.56 -3.10
C PRO A 266 12.85 0.69 -2.23
N ILE A 267 13.39 -0.37 -2.81
CA ILE A 267 14.53 -1.12 -2.26
C ILE A 267 15.72 -1.05 -3.22
N ALA A 268 16.94 -1.07 -2.68
CA ALA A 268 18.17 -1.04 -3.43
C ALA A 268 18.85 -2.43 -3.39
N PRO A 269 18.35 -3.43 -4.14
CA PRO A 269 18.84 -4.81 -4.03
C PRO A 269 20.32 -4.91 -4.41
N ARG A 270 21.09 -5.63 -3.59
CA ARG A 270 22.52 -5.88 -3.81
C ARG A 270 22.80 -7.37 -3.79
N VAL A 271 23.42 -7.87 -4.87
CA VAL A 271 23.87 -9.26 -4.97
C VAL A 271 25.30 -9.29 -5.52
N ALA A 272 26.19 -10.03 -4.87
CA ALA A 272 27.54 -10.24 -5.34
C ALA A 272 27.74 -11.69 -5.81
N PHE A 273 28.38 -11.86 -6.97
CA PHE A 273 28.66 -13.13 -7.60
C PHE A 273 30.17 -13.33 -7.74
N ASP A 274 30.64 -14.53 -7.44
CA ASP A 274 32.00 -14.96 -7.73
C ASP A 274 31.94 -16.01 -8.84
N VAL A 275 32.58 -15.73 -9.97
CA VAL A 275 32.69 -16.63 -11.12
C VAL A 275 34.09 -17.19 -11.16
N GLN A 276 34.21 -18.51 -11.09
CA GLN A 276 35.49 -19.24 -11.08
C GLN A 276 35.99 -19.55 -12.50
N GLY A 277 37.27 -19.90 -12.63
CA GLY A 277 37.92 -20.19 -13.93
C GLY A 277 37.38 -21.44 -14.66
N ASP A 278 36.60 -22.27 -13.99
CA ASP A 278 35.86 -23.40 -14.55
C ASP A 278 34.43 -23.03 -15.01
N GLY A 279 34.02 -21.77 -14.82
CA GLY A 279 32.68 -21.26 -15.08
C GLY A 279 31.67 -21.48 -13.95
N THR A 280 32.07 -22.04 -12.80
CA THR A 280 31.21 -22.21 -11.62
C THR A 280 30.89 -20.85 -10.99
N VAL A 281 29.62 -20.64 -10.65
CA VAL A 281 29.12 -19.37 -10.07
C VAL A 281 28.61 -19.59 -8.64
N SER A 282 29.22 -18.89 -7.68
CA SER A 282 28.75 -18.78 -6.29
C SER A 282 28.15 -17.40 -6.01
N VAL A 283 27.21 -17.34 -5.05
CA VAL A 283 26.54 -16.10 -4.63
C VAL A 283 26.92 -15.80 -3.18
N GLN A 284 27.29 -14.55 -2.90
CA GLN A 284 27.64 -14.15 -1.54
C GLN A 284 26.44 -14.34 -0.60
N GLY A 285 26.65 -15.06 0.51
CA GLY A 285 25.59 -15.36 1.48
C GLY A 285 24.75 -16.61 1.19
N GLU A 286 25.00 -17.34 0.10
CA GLU A 286 24.25 -18.57 -0.24
C GLU A 286 24.28 -19.60 0.90
N ARG A 287 25.46 -19.88 1.47
CA ARG A 287 25.61 -20.78 2.64
C ARG A 287 24.83 -20.32 3.87
N TRP A 288 24.64 -19.01 4.06
CA TRP A 288 23.82 -18.48 5.16
C TRP A 288 22.34 -18.76 4.92
N LEU A 289 21.86 -18.58 3.68
CA LEU A 289 20.49 -18.93 3.30
C LEU A 289 20.23 -20.44 3.44
N GLU A 290 21.17 -21.29 3.03
CA GLU A 290 21.08 -22.75 3.19
C GLU A 290 20.96 -23.17 4.65
N LEU A 291 21.72 -22.55 5.57
CA LEU A 291 21.63 -22.82 7.00
C LEU A 291 20.26 -22.43 7.56
N LEU A 292 19.74 -21.25 7.21
CA LEU A 292 18.39 -20.83 7.60
C LEU A 292 17.30 -21.77 7.04
N GLU A 293 17.44 -22.23 5.79
CA GLU A 293 16.53 -23.21 5.18
C GLU A 293 16.59 -24.57 5.90
N ILE A 294 17.74 -24.97 6.46
CA ILE A 294 17.89 -26.19 7.28
C ILE A 294 17.22 -26.00 8.66
N GLU A 295 17.48 -24.88 9.34
CA GLU A 295 16.90 -24.56 10.64
C GLU A 295 15.37 -24.45 10.58
N GLU A 296 14.83 -23.77 9.56
CA GLU A 296 13.39 -23.66 9.34
C GLU A 296 12.73 -25.02 9.07
N ARG A 297 13.37 -25.89 8.27
CA ARG A 297 12.92 -27.27 8.07
C ARG A 297 12.97 -28.09 9.36
N ALA A 298 14.02 -27.95 10.17
CA ALA A 298 14.15 -28.63 11.45
C ALA A 298 13.06 -28.19 12.45
N ARG A 299 12.78 -26.87 12.53
CA ARG A 299 11.68 -26.31 13.34
C ARG A 299 10.32 -26.85 12.89
N LEU A 300 10.00 -26.78 11.60
CA LEU A 300 8.73 -27.28 11.06
C LEU A 300 8.57 -28.80 11.22
N ALA A 301 9.67 -29.57 11.16
CA ALA A 301 9.64 -31.00 11.43
C ALA A 301 9.42 -31.32 12.92
N ALA A 302 9.96 -30.51 13.83
CA ALA A 302 9.71 -30.63 15.27
C ALA A 302 8.28 -30.22 15.65
N GLU A 303 7.77 -29.12 15.11
CA GLU A 303 6.36 -28.71 15.27
C GLU A 303 5.39 -29.77 14.73
N ARG A 304 5.74 -30.41 13.61
CA ARG A 304 4.96 -31.52 13.04
C ARG A 304 4.93 -32.72 13.98
N ARG A 305 6.09 -33.22 14.44
CA ARG A 305 6.16 -34.33 15.41
C ARG A 305 5.40 -34.03 16.72
N ALA A 306 5.48 -32.80 17.20
CA ALA A 306 4.73 -32.34 18.38
C ALA A 306 3.20 -32.26 18.16
N ARG A 307 2.72 -32.07 16.92
CA ARG A 307 1.29 -32.08 16.57
C ARG A 307 0.75 -33.46 16.21
N GLU A 308 1.56 -34.26 15.53
CA GLU A 308 1.24 -35.64 15.15
C GLU A 308 1.29 -36.57 16.37
N GLY A 309 1.91 -36.13 17.46
CA GLY A 309 1.88 -36.80 18.75
C GLY A 309 2.54 -38.17 18.64
N GLU A 310 3.81 -38.20 18.23
CA GLU A 310 4.60 -39.44 18.25
C GLU A 310 4.45 -40.08 19.63
N PRO A 311 3.94 -41.33 19.71
CA PRO A 311 3.77 -42.00 20.99
C PRO A 311 5.17 -42.14 21.60
N GLU A 312 5.29 -41.71 22.86
CA GLU A 312 6.49 -41.92 23.65
C GLU A 312 6.82 -43.42 23.62
N GLU A 313 7.98 -43.77 23.07
CA GLU A 313 8.35 -45.14 22.70
C GLU A 313 8.66 -45.96 23.97
N THR A 314 7.61 -46.33 24.71
CA THR A 314 7.70 -47.14 25.92
C THR A 314 7.97 -48.60 25.55
N ASP A 315 9.21 -49.00 25.75
CA ASP A 315 9.71 -50.37 25.59
C ASP A 315 8.98 -51.37 26.53
N ALA A 316 8.84 -52.60 26.04
CA ALA A 316 8.32 -53.82 26.71
C ALA A 316 6.83 -53.92 27.16
N GLY A 317 6.07 -54.79 26.48
CA GLY A 317 4.97 -55.57 27.10
C GLY A 317 3.99 -56.25 26.11
N PRO A 318 3.79 -57.59 26.10
CA PRO A 318 3.23 -58.28 24.92
C PRO A 318 1.70 -58.55 24.92
N LEU A 319 1.15 -58.49 23.70
CA LEU A 319 0.04 -59.27 23.11
C LEU A 319 -1.05 -59.86 24.02
N GLU A 320 -2.30 -59.42 23.79
CA GLU A 320 -3.47 -60.31 23.74
C GLU A 320 -4.35 -59.98 22.52
N LEU A 321 -5.07 -60.97 22.00
CA LEU A 321 -5.52 -61.01 20.60
C LEU A 321 -7.00 -61.43 20.49
N VAL A 322 -7.81 -60.62 19.78
CA VAL A 322 -9.17 -60.86 19.24
C VAL A 322 -10.32 -61.25 20.21
N ASP A 323 -11.49 -60.64 20.00
CA ASP A 323 -12.69 -61.42 19.64
C ASP A 323 -13.56 -60.65 18.61
N GLU A 324 -14.40 -61.35 17.86
CA GLU A 324 -14.90 -60.94 16.54
C GLU A 324 -16.33 -60.31 16.54
N LEU A 325 -16.53 -59.29 15.68
CA LEU A 325 -17.61 -59.03 14.66
C LEU A 325 -19.12 -59.43 14.94
N PRO A 326 -20.14 -59.04 14.11
CA PRO A 326 -20.12 -58.31 12.83
C PRO A 326 -21.10 -57.10 12.71
N ALA A 327 -21.15 -56.57 11.48
CA ALA A 327 -21.84 -55.36 10.98
C ALA A 327 -23.38 -55.33 10.97
N GLU A 328 -23.95 -54.13 10.78
CA GLU A 328 -25.09 -53.92 9.87
C GLU A 328 -25.18 -52.48 9.30
N ARG A 329 -25.65 -52.36 8.05
CA ARG A 329 -26.23 -51.18 7.34
C ARG A 329 -27.58 -51.69 6.79
N PRO A 330 -28.69 -50.92 6.75
CA PRO A 330 -28.84 -49.65 6.00
C PRO A 330 -29.71 -48.61 6.75
N GLY A 331 -30.25 -47.50 6.21
CA GLY A 331 -30.35 -47.02 4.83
C GLY A 331 -30.84 -45.56 4.71
N SER A 332 -31.25 -45.20 3.50
CA SER A 332 -31.70 -43.86 3.06
C SER A 332 -33.08 -43.46 3.63
N GLU A 333 -33.34 -42.16 3.87
CA GLU A 333 -34.29 -41.41 3.00
C GLU A 333 -34.44 -39.90 3.27
N VAL A 334 -34.90 -39.24 2.21
CA VAL A 334 -35.13 -37.81 1.98
C VAL A 334 -36.33 -37.26 2.78
N SER A 335 -36.27 -36.00 3.25
CA SER A 335 -37.44 -35.12 3.12
C SER A 335 -37.12 -33.62 3.17
N THR A 336 -37.69 -32.88 2.22
CA THR A 336 -37.71 -31.42 2.12
C THR A 336 -38.78 -30.80 3.01
N GLY A 337 -38.52 -29.63 3.60
CA GLY A 337 -39.51 -28.84 4.36
C GLY A 337 -39.43 -27.34 4.06
N VAL A 338 -40.30 -26.85 3.18
CA VAL A 338 -40.62 -25.42 3.00
C VAL A 338 -41.86 -25.09 3.82
N ILE A 339 -41.95 -23.87 4.39
CA ILE A 339 -43.14 -23.08 4.83
C ILE A 339 -42.68 -22.08 5.92
N ALA A 340 -43.28 -20.90 6.17
CA ALA A 340 -43.74 -19.78 5.34
C ALA A 340 -44.15 -18.59 6.26
N ALA A 341 -44.17 -17.37 5.71
CA ALA A 341 -45.09 -16.25 6.02
C ALA A 341 -45.13 -15.54 7.42
N GLY A 342 -45.31 -14.21 7.35
CA GLY A 342 -45.85 -13.33 8.40
C GLY A 342 -44.84 -12.37 9.06
N GLY A 343 -45.05 -11.04 9.15
CA GLY A 343 -46.09 -10.17 8.57
C GLY A 343 -46.27 -8.85 9.36
N SER A 344 -46.62 -7.74 8.66
CA SER A 344 -47.01 -6.41 9.22
C SER A 344 -45.90 -5.58 9.94
N GLY A 345 -45.90 -4.24 9.99
CA GLY A 345 -46.80 -3.20 9.46
C GLY A 345 -46.26 -1.76 9.61
N ARG A 346 -46.92 -0.77 8.97
CA ARG A 346 -46.67 0.71 8.92
C ARG A 346 -47.13 1.48 10.20
N PRO A 347 -47.10 2.84 10.33
CA PRO A 347 -46.74 3.97 9.43
C PRO A 347 -45.48 4.75 9.93
N GLY A 348 -45.17 6.05 9.73
CA GLY A 348 -45.69 7.27 9.02
C GLY A 348 -44.60 8.38 9.14
N GLU A 349 -44.33 9.32 8.23
CA GLU A 349 -45.08 10.46 7.62
C GLU A 349 -45.18 11.74 8.49
N GLU A 350 -44.35 12.76 8.21
CA GLU A 350 -44.76 14.18 8.06
C GLU A 350 -43.64 15.06 7.45
N SER A 351 -43.99 16.28 7.02
CA SER A 351 -43.17 17.16 6.15
C SER A 351 -43.08 18.61 6.67
N SER A 352 -42.20 19.45 6.09
CA SER A 352 -42.14 20.90 6.37
C SER A 352 -41.59 21.69 5.17
N PRO A 353 -42.06 22.93 4.93
CA PRO A 353 -41.78 23.72 3.71
C PRO A 353 -40.50 24.59 3.78
N PRO A 354 -40.00 25.10 2.64
CA PRO A 354 -38.77 25.93 2.55
C PRO A 354 -39.03 27.45 2.68
N PRO A 355 -38.02 28.27 3.06
CA PRO A 355 -38.09 29.73 3.09
C PRO A 355 -37.71 30.43 1.77
N GLU A 356 -38.09 31.71 1.65
CA GLU A 356 -37.92 32.59 0.47
C GLU A 356 -36.51 33.23 0.33
N PRO A 357 -36.14 33.75 -0.87
CA PRO A 357 -34.81 34.30 -1.15
C PRO A 357 -34.65 35.81 -0.88
N GLU A 358 -33.45 36.21 -0.46
CA GLU A 358 -33.00 37.62 -0.35
C GLU A 358 -32.25 38.09 -1.63
N PRO A 359 -32.14 39.42 -1.87
CA PRO A 359 -31.81 39.97 -3.19
C PRO A 359 -30.34 39.92 -3.62
N GLU A 360 -30.12 39.83 -4.93
CA GLU A 360 -28.82 39.74 -5.58
C GLU A 360 -27.93 40.98 -5.35
N ARG A 361 -26.65 40.74 -5.05
CA ARG A 361 -25.58 41.76 -5.11
C ARG A 361 -24.89 41.72 -6.48
N PRO A 362 -24.31 42.84 -6.97
CA PRO A 362 -23.81 42.92 -8.34
C PRO A 362 -22.72 41.90 -8.66
N ALA A 363 -22.78 41.36 -9.88
CA ALA A 363 -21.82 40.35 -10.36
C ALA A 363 -20.38 40.89 -10.37
N LEU A 364 -19.50 40.23 -9.63
CA LEU A 364 -18.04 40.41 -9.72
C LEU A 364 -17.50 39.69 -10.96
N ASP A 365 -16.45 40.29 -11.55
CA ASP A 365 -15.87 39.88 -12.83
C ASP A 365 -15.29 38.45 -12.78
N PRO A 366 -15.75 37.52 -13.65
CA PRO A 366 -15.30 36.13 -13.69
C PRO A 366 -13.86 35.93 -14.19
N ALA A 367 -13.14 36.98 -14.60
CA ALA A 367 -11.73 36.92 -14.97
C ALA A 367 -10.76 37.01 -13.76
N SER A 368 -11.28 37.17 -12.54
CA SER A 368 -10.45 37.30 -11.32
C SER A 368 -9.60 36.04 -11.08
N PRO A 369 -8.26 36.17 -10.89
CA PRO A 369 -7.40 35.01 -10.68
C PRO A 369 -7.73 34.30 -9.36
N GLY A 370 -8.02 33.00 -9.45
CA GLY A 370 -8.30 32.16 -8.29
C GLY A 370 -7.12 32.13 -7.33
N LEU A 371 -7.42 32.13 -6.03
CA LEU A 371 -6.44 32.28 -4.94
C LEU A 371 -5.23 31.33 -5.09
N ARG A 372 -4.03 31.90 -4.92
CA ARG A 372 -2.80 31.13 -4.66
C ARG A 372 -3.02 30.28 -3.41
N LEU A 373 -2.74 28.99 -3.50
CA LEU A 373 -2.56 28.20 -2.29
C LEU A 373 -1.12 28.39 -1.84
N ASP A 374 -0.91 28.31 -0.54
CA ASP A 374 0.42 28.18 0.03
C ASP A 374 0.56 26.71 0.43
N LEU A 375 1.05 25.90 -0.50
CA LEU A 375 1.21 24.45 -0.32
C LEU A 375 2.62 24.06 0.12
N GLY A 376 3.28 24.92 0.91
CA GLY A 376 4.66 24.78 1.38
C GLY A 376 5.14 23.33 1.52
N GLY A 377 6.03 22.94 0.62
CA GLY A 377 6.91 21.80 0.83
C GLY A 377 7.87 22.14 1.98
N ARG A 378 8.23 21.13 2.77
CA ARG A 378 9.38 21.24 3.65
C ARG A 378 10.65 21.20 2.79
N HIS A 379 11.12 22.37 2.37
CA HIS A 379 12.55 22.61 2.56
C HIS A 379 12.73 22.83 4.05
N ASP A 380 13.38 21.88 4.72
CA ASP A 380 14.07 22.16 5.98
C ASP A 380 15.42 22.81 5.60
N ASP A 381 15.36 23.96 4.91
CA ASP A 381 16.45 24.91 4.68
C ASP A 381 16.17 26.13 5.56
N ASP A 382 16.65 26.11 6.80
CA ASP A 382 17.38 27.22 7.44
C ASP A 382 17.64 26.95 8.94
N GLU A 383 18.76 27.53 9.42
CA GLU A 383 19.27 27.55 10.80
C GLU A 383 19.78 26.18 11.35
N GLN A 384 21.08 26.00 11.68
CA GLN A 384 22.12 26.99 12.01
C GLN A 384 23.55 26.41 11.85
#